data_AF-A0A564UPI8-F1
#
_entry.id   AF-A0A564UPI8-F1
#
_cell.length_a   1.000
_cell.length_b   1.000
_cell.length_c   1.000
_cell.angle_alpha   90.00
_cell.angle_beta   90.00
_cell.angle_gamma   90.00
#
_symmetry.space_group_name_H-M   'P 1'
#
loop_
_entity.id
_entity.type
_entity.pdbx_description
1 polymer ?
#
loop_
_entity_poly.entity_id
_entity_poly.type
_entity_poly.pdbx_seq_one_letter_code
_entity_poly.pdbx_strand_id
1 'polypeptide(L)' 'MQKWEEKEMERQEAYAEGREEGERVGEARINKLIVYLLEQGRNKDLAKAASDSEYQAKLLKELGL' A
#
# COMPACT_ATOMS: atom_id res chain seq x y z
N MET A 1 -20.42 25.98 16.45
CA MET A 1 -20.49 24.57 16.05
C MET A 1 -20.94 23.77 17.26
N GLN A 2 -21.82 22.79 17.10
CA GLN A 2 -22.24 21.94 18.21
C GLN A 2 -21.17 20.87 18.46
N LYS A 3 -20.95 20.45 19.71
CA LYS A 3 -19.89 19.49 20.08
C LYS A 3 -19.93 18.16 19.30
N TRP A 4 -21.08 17.75 18.77
CA TRP A 4 -21.21 16.54 17.96
C TRP A 4 -20.74 16.73 16.52
N GLU A 5 -20.85 17.95 15.97
CA GLU A 5 -20.32 18.30 14.65
C GLU A 5 -18.79 18.33 14.68
N GLU A 6 -18.20 18.90 15.73
CA GLU A 6 -16.74 18.89 15.96
C GLU A 6 -16.20 17.46 16.04
N LYS A 7 -16.84 16.60 16.84
CA LYS A 7 -16.45 15.19 16.97
C LYS A 7 -16.60 14.39 15.67
N GLU A 8 -17.60 14.71 14.86
CA GLU A 8 -17.78 14.07 13.56
C GLU A 8 -16.68 14.51 12.58
N MET A 9 -16.30 15.79 12.57
CA MET A 9 -15.18 16.26 11.76
C MET A 9 -13.86 15.63 12.16
N GLU A 10 -13.52 15.58 13.45
CA GLU A 10 -12.31 14.89 13.95
C GLU A 10 -12.26 13.43 13.49
N ARG A 11 -13.42 12.75 13.48
CA ARG A 11 -13.52 11.37 13.00
C ARG A 11 -13.23 11.27 11.50
N GLN A 12 -13.80 12.17 10.69
CA GLN A 12 -13.58 12.18 9.25
C GLN A 12 -12.12 12.50 8.90
N GLU A 13 -11.50 13.44 9.61
CA GLU A 13 -10.08 13.77 9.46
C GLU A 13 -9.20 12.56 9.79
N ALA A 14 -9.45 11.88 10.91
CA ALA A 14 -8.71 10.67 11.27
C ALA A 14 -8.86 9.54 10.23
N TYR A 15 -10.04 9.38 9.62
CA TYR A 15 -10.22 8.44 8.51
C TYR A 15 -9.47 8.86 7.25
N ALA A 16 -9.46 10.15 6.92
CA ALA A 16 -8.75 10.67 5.76
C ALA A 16 -7.23 10.49 5.92
N GLU A 17 -6.67 10.87 7.08
CA GLU A 17 -5.25 10.67 7.40
C GLU A 17 -4.87 9.19 7.37
N GLY A 18 -5.68 8.32 7.96
CA GLY A 18 -5.43 6.88 7.95
C GLY A 18 -5.42 6.29 6.54
N ARG A 19 -6.28 6.79 5.65
CA ARG A 19 -6.28 6.40 4.24
C ARG A 19 -5.05 6.90 3.51
N GLU A 20 -4.68 8.16 3.67
CA GLU A 20 -3.50 8.76 3.03
C GLU A 20 -2.21 8.04 3.47
N GLU A 21 -2.06 7.76 4.76
CA GLU A 21 -0.93 7.00 5.28
C GLU A 21 -0.91 5.57 4.73
N GLY A 22 -2.08 4.93 4.64
CA GLY A 22 -2.21 3.60 4.05
C GLY A 22 -1.79 3.54 2.59
N GLU A 23 -2.21 4.53 1.79
CA GLU A 23 -1.82 4.67 0.38
C GLU A 23 -0.29 4.89 0.26
N ARG A 24 0.27 5.79 1.06
CA ARG A 24 1.73 6.07 1.09
C ARG A 24 2.57 4.85 1.48
N VAL A 25 2.16 4.13 2.53
CA VAL A 25 2.85 2.89 2.96
C VAL A 25 2.70 1.80 1.90
N GLY A 26 1.53 1.69 1.28
CA GLY A 26 1.28 0.79 0.16
C GLY A 26 2.23 1.05 -1.01
N GLU A 27 2.29 2.29 -1.49
CA GLU A 27 3.20 2.70 -2.58
C GLU A 27 4.65 2.38 -2.26
N ALA A 28 5.11 2.66 -1.03
CA ALA A 28 6.47 2.35 -0.61
C ALA A 28 6.78 0.85 -0.64
N ARG A 29 5.84 -0.01 -0.22
CA ARG A 29 6.00 -1.48 -0.27
C ARG A 29 6.05 -1.99 -1.71
N ILE A 30 5.18 -1.49 -2.58
CA ILE A 30 5.15 -1.87 -3.99
C ILE A 30 6.42 -1.41 -4.73
N ASN A 31 6.89 -0.19 -4.46
CA ASN A 31 8.14 0.30 -5.08
C ASN A 31 9.34 -0.56 -4.68
N LYS A 32 9.44 -0.99 -3.41
CA LYS A 32 10.48 -1.93 -2.97
C LYS A 32 10.40 -3.27 -3.70
N LEU A 33 9.19 -3.80 -3.88
CA LEU A 33 8.99 -5.04 -4.65
C LEU A 33 9.44 -4.87 -6.11
N ILE A 34 9.06 -3.77 -6.77
CA ILE A 34 9.43 -3.48 -8.16
C ILE A 34 10.95 -3.42 -8.32
N VAL A 35 11.63 -2.65 -7.46
CA VAL A 35 13.09 -2.53 -7.48
C VAL A 35 13.75 -3.89 -7.31
N TYR A 36 13.33 -4.67 -6.30
CA TYR A 36 13.86 -6.01 -6.07
C TYR A 36 13.71 -6.92 -7.30
N LEU A 37 12.51 -6.97 -7.90
CA LEU A 37 12.26 -7.84 -9.06
C LEU A 37 13.08 -7.41 -10.28
N LEU A 38 13.25 -6.10 -10.50
CA LEU A 38 14.08 -5.57 -11.58
C LEU A 38 15.57 -5.91 -11.38
N GLU A 39 16.10 -5.73 -10.17
CA GLU A 39 17.50 -6.04 -9.83
C GLU A 39 17.82 -7.53 -9.99
N GLN A 40 16.86 -8.41 -9.71
CA GLN A 40 17.00 -9.85 -9.88
C GLN A 40 16.67 -10.33 -11.31
N GLY A 41 16.30 -9.43 -12.22
CA GLY A 41 15.88 -9.78 -13.59
C GLY A 41 14.59 -10.61 -13.67
N ARG A 42 13.77 -10.59 -12.61
CA ARG A 42 12.52 -11.37 -12.47
C ARG A 42 11.33 -10.71 -13.20
N ASN A 43 11.52 -10.36 -14.47
CA ASN A 43 10.54 -9.61 -15.27
C ASN A 43 9.18 -10.33 -15.43
N LYS A 44 9.16 -11.67 -15.46
CA LYS A 44 7.90 -12.46 -15.49
C LYS A 44 7.12 -12.31 -14.19
N ASP A 45 7.81 -12.31 -13.07
CA ASP A 45 7.18 -12.17 -11.76
C ASP A 45 6.69 -10.73 -11.55
N LEU A 46 7.44 -9.74 -12.06
CA LEU A 46 7.01 -8.35 -12.10
C LEU A 46 5.70 -8.19 -12.90
N ALA A 47 5.65 -8.73 -14.11
CA ALA A 47 4.44 -8.68 -14.95
C ALA A 47 3.25 -9.36 -14.26
N LYS A 48 3.46 -10.53 -13.66
CA LYS A 48 2.41 -11.24 -12.94
C LYS A 48 1.93 -10.45 -11.71
N ALA A 49 2.85 -9.97 -10.87
CA ALA A 49 2.54 -9.21 -9.67
C ALA A 49 1.86 -7.87 -9.95
N ALA A 50 2.02 -7.30 -11.15
CA ALA A 50 1.30 -6.11 -11.57
C ALA A 50 -0.19 -6.37 -11.87
N SER A 51 -0.55 -7.59 -12.29
CA SER A 51 -1.92 -7.98 -12.67
C SER A 51 -2.63 -8.91 -11.68
N ASP A 52 -1.89 -9.49 -10.73
CA ASP A 52 -2.37 -10.51 -9.80
C ASP A 52 -1.98 -10.11 -8.36
N SER A 53 -2.97 -9.59 -7.63
CA SER A 53 -2.79 -9.08 -6.28
C SER A 53 -2.47 -10.17 -5.24
N GLU A 54 -2.96 -11.40 -5.43
CA GLU A 54 -2.61 -12.52 -4.56
C GLU A 54 -1.14 -12.92 -4.76
N TYR A 55 -0.69 -12.94 -6.01
CA TYR A 55 0.71 -13.19 -6.33
C TYR A 55 1.63 -12.07 -5.84
N GLN A 56 1.22 -10.81 -5.97
CA GLN A 56 1.91 -9.66 -5.40
C GLN A 56 2.05 -9.80 -3.87
N ALA A 57 0.94 -10.12 -3.18
CA ALA A 57 0.93 -10.31 -1.74
C ALA A 57 1.83 -11.47 -1.29
N LYS A 58 1.87 -12.55 -2.07
CA LYS A 58 2.80 -13.67 -1.85
C LYS A 58 4.25 -13.21 -1.91
N LEU A 59 4.64 -12.46 -2.95
CA LEU A 59 6.01 -11.95 -3.08
C LEU A 59 6.37 -10.95 -1.98
N LEU A 60 5.46 -10.04 -1.61
CA LEU A 60 5.67 -9.12 -0.49
C LEU A 60 5.95 -9.90 0.80
N LYS A 61 5.17 -10.96 1.09
CA LYS A 61 5.38 -11.82 2.24
C LYS A 61 6.72 -12.57 2.19
N GLU A 62 7.11 -13.08 1.03
CA GLU A 62 8.42 -13.75 0.84
C GLU A 62 9.60 -12.81 1.11
N LEU A 63 9.46 -11.53 0.77
CA LEU A 63 10.49 -10.50 0.95
C LEU A 63 10.43 -9.80 2.32
N GLY A 64 9.43 -10.11 3.15
CA GLY A 64 9.21 -9.42 4.43
C GLY A 64 8.86 -7.93 4.26
N LEU A 65 8.28 -7.58 3.10
CA LEU A 65 7.84 -6.22 2.79
C LEU A 65 6.43 -5.97 3.27
#